data_AF-A0A2H9MPZ4-F1
#
_entry.id   AF-A0A2H9MPZ4-F1
#
_cell.length_a   1.000
_cell.length_b   1.000
_cell.length_c   1.000
_cell.angle_alpha   90.00
_cell.angle_beta   90.00
_cell.angle_gamma   90.00
#
_symmetry.space_group_name_H-M   'P 1'
#
loop_
_entity.id
_entity.type
_entity.pdbx_description
1 polymer ?
#
loop_
_entity_poly.entity_id
_entity_poly.type
_entity_poly.pdbx_seq_one_letter_code
_entity_poly.pdbx_strand_id
1 'polypeptide(L)'
;MSWNQTNRTKKLRILIYAGILAALSFVLMRFTEFPIFPSFPFLTMDLSDIPLLVGAIQLGPLYAVAIALIKNLLFLASGGSQGGVLGVFVNFIAVGTFGLIAGLITMRKKNLPTVLAGLFTGFIAMALIMIPINLWSVPLFSPNFAKPEMKQALYDYILKINLPFNLIKGSIGTTVTLIILTTLKKRKIT
;
A
#
# COMPACT_ATOMS: atom_id res chain seq x y z
N MET A 1 13.20 -37.50 9.95
CA MET A 1 11.84 -37.16 9.46
C MET A 1 11.25 -35.89 10.12
N SER A 2 11.61 -35.52 11.35
CA SER A 2 11.04 -34.35 12.08
C SER A 2 11.43 -32.96 11.54
N TRP A 3 12.65 -32.77 11.01
CA TRP A 3 13.12 -31.47 10.50
C TRP A 3 12.29 -30.90 9.33
N ASN A 4 11.78 -31.79 8.46
CA ASN A 4 10.94 -31.39 7.33
C ASN A 4 9.53 -30.98 7.77
N GLN A 5 9.04 -31.49 8.90
CA GLN A 5 7.72 -31.12 9.43
C GLN A 5 7.75 -29.72 10.06
N THR A 6 8.78 -29.37 10.84
CA THR A 6 8.90 -28.05 11.48
C THR A 6 8.98 -26.90 10.47
N ASN A 7 9.74 -27.09 9.38
CA ASN A 7 9.82 -26.12 8.29
C ASN A 7 8.51 -25.97 7.52
N ARG A 8 7.77 -27.07 7.30
CA ARG A 8 6.43 -27.02 6.68
C ARG A 8 5.44 -26.25 7.56
N THR A 9 5.40 -26.53 8.86
CA THR A 9 4.50 -25.83 9.80
C THR A 9 4.79 -24.32 9.85
N LYS A 10 6.07 -23.92 9.83
CA LYS A 10 6.45 -22.50 9.80
C LYS A 10 6.00 -21.81 8.50
N LYS A 11 6.25 -22.44 7.34
CA LYS A 11 5.82 -21.90 6.03
C LYS A 11 4.30 -21.79 5.94
N LEU A 12 3.58 -22.80 6.44
CA LEU A 12 2.11 -22.80 6.48
C LEU A 12 1.58 -21.67 7.36
N ARG A 13 2.15 -21.45 8.55
CA ARG A 13 1.77 -20.32 9.41
C ARG A 13 1.96 -19.00 8.69
N ILE A 14 3.13 -18.75 8.07
CA ILE A 14 3.39 -17.51 7.33
C ILE A 14 2.36 -17.30 6.22
N LEU A 15 2.02 -18.35 5.47
CA LEU A 15 1.02 -18.27 4.41
C LEU A 15 -0.37 -17.91 4.96
N ILE A 16 -0.77 -18.53 6.08
CA ILE A 16 -2.04 -18.21 6.76
C ILE A 16 -2.05 -16.76 7.23
N TYR A 17 -0.98 -16.28 7.88
CA TYR A 17 -0.86 -14.88 8.30
C TYR A 17 -0.94 -13.91 7.13
N ALA A 18 -0.24 -14.19 6.02
CA ALA A 18 -0.30 -13.36 4.81
C ALA A 18 -1.72 -13.33 4.22
N GLY A 19 -2.41 -14.47 4.18
CA GLY A 19 -3.80 -14.56 3.72
C GLY A 19 -4.76 -13.74 4.58
N ILE A 20 -4.63 -13.82 5.91
CA ILE A 20 -5.43 -13.02 6.85
C ILE A 20 -5.18 -11.52 6.63
N LEU A 21 -3.92 -11.10 6.49
CA LEU A 21 -3.58 -9.70 6.26
C LEU A 21 -4.09 -9.20 4.90
N ALA A 22 -4.07 -10.04 3.86
CA ALA A 22 -4.64 -9.70 2.55
C ALA A 22 -6.15 -9.54 2.61
N ALA A 23 -6.86 -10.47 3.26
CA ALA A 23 -8.31 -10.38 3.46
C ALA A 23 -8.68 -9.14 4.28
N LEU A 24 -7.95 -8.86 5.37
CA LEU A 24 -8.19 -7.66 6.18
C LEU A 24 -7.92 -6.37 5.40
N SER A 25 -6.85 -6.33 4.60
CA SER A 25 -6.58 -5.19 3.72
C SER A 25 -7.71 -4.97 2.73
N PHE A 26 -8.20 -6.03 2.08
CA PHE A 26 -9.35 -5.95 1.18
C PHE A 26 -10.60 -5.40 1.88
N VAL A 27 -10.96 -5.95 3.04
CA VAL A 27 -12.14 -5.50 3.80
C VAL A 27 -12.00 -4.02 4.16
N LEU A 28 -10.85 -3.60 4.68
CA LEU A 28 -10.59 -2.19 4.99
C LEU A 28 -10.71 -1.33 3.74
N MET A 29 -10.14 -1.74 2.60
CA MET A 29 -10.28 -1.00 1.35
C MET A 29 -11.76 -0.85 0.98
N ARG A 30 -12.53 -1.94 1.02
CA ARG A 30 -13.92 -1.96 0.56
C ARG A 30 -14.86 -1.05 1.35
N PHE A 31 -14.62 -0.90 2.64
CA PHE A 31 -15.50 -0.17 3.56
C PHE A 31 -14.95 1.17 4.04
N THR A 32 -13.68 1.47 3.77
CA THR A 32 -13.05 2.73 4.19
C THR A 32 -12.50 3.53 3.02
N GLU A 33 -12.78 3.14 1.77
CA GLU A 33 -12.45 3.95 0.61
C GLU A 33 -13.39 5.15 0.50
N PHE A 34 -12.83 6.36 0.50
CA PHE A 34 -13.55 7.59 0.21
C PHE A 34 -12.69 8.56 -0.63
N PRO A 35 -13.30 9.30 -1.58
CA PRO A 35 -12.59 10.33 -2.32
C PRO A 35 -12.31 11.53 -1.42
N ILE A 36 -11.06 12.01 -1.41
CA ILE A 36 -10.70 13.21 -0.65
C ILE A 36 -11.11 14.48 -1.40
N PHE A 37 -11.01 14.46 -2.73
CA PHE A 37 -11.31 15.61 -3.58
C PHE A 37 -12.49 15.29 -4.49
N PRO A 38 -13.62 16.01 -4.42
CA PRO A 38 -14.74 15.81 -5.32
C PRO A 38 -14.37 15.95 -6.80
N SER A 39 -13.42 16.84 -7.11
CA SER A 39 -12.91 17.05 -8.48
C SER A 39 -12.05 15.89 -9.01
N PHE A 40 -11.57 15.01 -8.13
CA PHE A 40 -10.71 13.86 -8.47
C PHE A 40 -11.23 12.59 -7.76
N PRO A 41 -12.41 12.07 -8.15
CA PRO A 41 -13.07 10.94 -7.48
C PRO A 41 -12.24 9.64 -7.50
N PHE A 42 -11.33 9.51 -8.48
CA PHE A 42 -10.39 8.41 -8.58
C PHE A 42 -9.22 8.47 -7.55
N LEU A 43 -9.01 9.60 -6.87
CA LEU A 43 -7.98 9.76 -5.85
C LEU A 43 -8.55 9.46 -4.47
N THR A 44 -8.54 8.18 -4.09
CA THR A 44 -9.21 7.68 -2.90
C THR A 44 -8.27 7.35 -1.75
N MET A 45 -8.72 7.67 -0.53
CA MET A 45 -8.06 7.33 0.71
C MET A 45 -8.77 6.16 1.38
N ASP A 46 -8.01 5.29 2.03
CA ASP A 46 -8.48 4.09 2.70
C ASP A 46 -7.48 3.62 3.77
N LEU A 47 -7.88 2.69 4.63
CA LEU A 47 -7.05 2.14 5.71
C LEU A 47 -6.38 0.79 5.35
N SER A 48 -6.49 0.33 4.11
CA SER A 48 -6.03 -1.00 3.69
C SER A 48 -4.52 -1.17 3.63
N ASP A 49 -3.76 -0.09 3.71
CA ASP A 49 -2.30 -0.15 3.70
C ASP A 49 -1.74 -0.63 5.03
N ILE A 50 -2.51 -0.50 6.11
CA ILE A 50 -2.05 -0.85 7.45
C ILE A 50 -1.73 -2.35 7.59
N PRO A 51 -2.63 -3.31 7.25
CA PRO A 51 -2.30 -4.72 7.37
C PRO A 51 -1.21 -5.16 6.38
N LEU A 52 -1.14 -4.53 5.21
CA LEU A 52 -0.07 -4.72 4.23
C LEU A 52 1.29 -4.35 4.83
N LEU A 53 1.41 -3.17 5.45
CA LEU A 53 2.66 -2.72 6.07
C LEU A 53 3.03 -3.58 7.29
N VAL A 54 2.04 -4.01 8.09
CA VAL A 54 2.27 -5.01 9.15
C VAL A 54 2.88 -6.29 8.54
N GLY A 55 2.36 -6.75 7.40
CA GLY A 55 2.92 -7.88 6.64
C GLY A 55 4.34 -7.62 6.13
N ALA A 56 4.63 -6.42 5.63
CA ALA A 56 5.96 -6.02 5.18
C ALA A 56 7.01 -6.14 6.29
N ILE A 57 6.69 -5.64 7.49
CA ILE A 57 7.60 -5.64 8.64
C ILE A 57 7.74 -7.04 9.24
N GLN A 58 6.65 -7.80 9.33
CA GLN A 58 6.65 -9.10 10.00
C GLN A 58 7.11 -10.25 9.10
N LEU A 59 6.67 -10.27 7.84
CA LEU A 59 6.87 -11.38 6.90
C LEU A 59 7.95 -11.07 5.85
N GLY A 60 8.15 -9.79 5.52
CA GLY A 60 9.13 -9.32 4.55
C GLY A 60 8.51 -8.74 3.26
N PRO A 61 9.33 -8.23 2.35
CA PRO A 61 8.86 -7.43 1.21
C PRO A 61 8.07 -8.22 0.17
N LEU A 62 8.43 -9.48 -0.10
CA LEU A 62 7.70 -10.31 -1.06
C LEU A 62 6.26 -10.57 -0.61
N TYR A 63 6.07 -10.78 0.69
CA TYR A 63 4.73 -10.92 1.27
C TYR A 63 3.95 -9.61 1.24
N ALA A 64 4.62 -8.46 1.39
CA ALA A 64 3.97 -7.15 1.23
C ALA A 64 3.40 -6.99 -0.18
N VAL A 65 4.19 -7.31 -1.22
CA VAL A 65 3.75 -7.26 -2.61
C VAL A 65 2.62 -8.27 -2.88
N ALA A 66 2.73 -9.49 -2.35
CA ALA A 66 1.67 -10.49 -2.48
C ALA A 66 0.36 -10.05 -1.81
N ILE A 67 0.44 -9.47 -0.61
CA ILE A 67 -0.72 -8.90 0.10
C ILE A 67 -1.33 -7.74 -0.70
N ALA A 68 -0.49 -6.85 -1.24
CA ALA A 68 -0.91 -5.74 -2.09
C ALA A 68 -1.65 -6.23 -3.35
N LEU A 69 -1.15 -7.30 -3.98
CA LEU A 69 -1.74 -7.89 -5.16
C LEU A 69 -3.10 -8.52 -4.82
N ILE A 70 -3.14 -9.40 -3.82
CA ILE A 70 -4.37 -10.11 -3.44
C ILE A 70 -5.45 -9.13 -2.99
N LYS A 71 -5.11 -8.11 -2.17
CA LYS A 71 -6.12 -7.13 -1.74
C LYS A 71 -6.76 -6.40 -2.92
N ASN A 72 -5.95 -6.03 -3.92
CA ASN A 72 -6.38 -5.30 -5.10
C ASN A 72 -7.21 -6.18 -6.05
N LEU A 73 -6.83 -7.44 -6.22
CA LEU A 73 -7.61 -8.41 -7.00
C LEU A 73 -8.97 -8.69 -6.36
N LEU A 74 -9.03 -8.87 -5.03
CA LEU A 74 -10.30 -9.05 -4.31
C LEU A 74 -11.18 -7.80 -4.42
N PHE A 75 -10.58 -6.62 -4.32
CA PHE A 75 -11.28 -5.35 -4.46
C PHE A 75 -11.93 -5.24 -5.85
N LEU A 76 -11.16 -5.51 -6.90
CA LEU A 76 -11.66 -5.54 -8.28
C LEU A 76 -12.78 -6.58 -8.47
N ALA A 77 -12.59 -7.81 -7.97
CA ALA A 77 -13.57 -8.88 -8.08
C ALA A 77 -14.88 -8.59 -7.31
N SER A 78 -14.81 -7.75 -6.27
CA SER A 78 -15.99 -7.29 -5.52
C SER A 78 -16.82 -6.22 -6.24
N GLY A 79 -16.41 -5.82 -7.45
CA GLY A 79 -16.98 -4.67 -8.15
C GLY A 79 -16.60 -3.32 -7.53
N GLY A 80 -15.62 -3.32 -6.62
CA GLY A 80 -15.07 -2.11 -6.02
C GLY A 80 -14.01 -1.49 -6.91
N SER A 81 -14.25 -0.26 -7.37
CA SER A 81 -13.25 0.76 -7.73
C SER A 81 -13.91 1.89 -8.54
N GLN A 82 -13.82 3.13 -8.07
CA GLN A 82 -14.22 4.29 -8.91
C GLN A 82 -13.32 4.47 -10.14
N GLY A 83 -12.05 4.03 -10.05
CA GLY A 83 -11.09 4.05 -11.15
C GLY A 83 -11.07 2.78 -12.00
N GLY A 84 -11.94 1.81 -11.74
CA GLY A 84 -11.94 0.50 -12.40
C GLY A 84 -10.60 -0.23 -12.33
N VAL A 85 -10.29 -1.03 -13.36
CA VAL A 85 -9.05 -1.82 -13.45
C VAL A 85 -7.79 -0.96 -13.36
N LEU A 86 -7.80 0.23 -14.00
CA LEU A 86 -6.67 1.15 -13.97
C LEU A 86 -6.43 1.69 -12.55
N GLY A 87 -7.48 2.04 -11.81
CA GLY A 87 -7.39 2.51 -10.42
C GLY A 87 -6.76 1.47 -9.51
N VAL A 88 -7.21 0.22 -9.64
CA VAL A 88 -6.67 -0.92 -8.89
C VAL A 88 -5.19 -1.16 -9.24
N PHE A 89 -4.82 -1.05 -10.50
CA PHE A 89 -3.43 -1.21 -10.94
C PHE A 89 -2.53 -0.10 -10.38
N VAL A 90 -2.96 1.16 -10.45
CA VAL A 90 -2.22 2.31 -9.90
C VAL A 90 -2.08 2.18 -8.38
N ASN A 91 -3.15 1.76 -7.68
CA ASN A 91 -3.10 1.50 -6.24
C ASN A 91 -2.07 0.40 -5.91
N PHE A 92 -2.09 -0.71 -6.64
CA PHE A 92 -1.12 -1.80 -6.47
C PHE A 92 0.33 -1.32 -6.59
N ILE A 93 0.65 -0.48 -7.59
CA ILE A 93 2.00 0.07 -7.72
C ILE A 93 2.36 0.97 -6.54
N ALA A 94 1.45 1.84 -6.11
CA ALA A 94 1.68 2.74 -4.97
C ALA A 94 2.00 1.96 -3.69
N VAL A 95 1.05 1.14 -3.25
CA VAL A 95 1.09 0.48 -1.96
C VAL A 95 2.04 -0.72 -1.98
N GLY A 96 2.22 -1.35 -3.14
CA GLY A 96 3.24 -2.36 -3.38
C GLY A 96 4.65 -1.78 -3.24
N THR A 97 4.92 -0.60 -3.80
CA THR A 97 6.21 0.10 -3.63
C THR A 97 6.44 0.45 -2.17
N PHE A 98 5.42 0.99 -1.48
CA PHE A 98 5.51 1.30 -0.06
C PHE A 98 5.89 0.05 0.76
N GLY A 99 5.11 -1.03 0.64
CA GLY A 99 5.36 -2.27 1.36
C GLY A 99 6.70 -2.93 1.00
N LEU A 100 7.09 -2.91 -0.27
CA LEU A 100 8.35 -3.46 -0.76
C LEU A 100 9.55 -2.77 -0.09
N ILE A 101 9.60 -1.43 -0.15
CA ILE A 101 10.72 -0.67 0.40
C ILE A 101 10.76 -0.78 1.93
N ALA A 102 9.60 -0.68 2.60
CA ALA A 102 9.52 -0.84 4.05
C ALA A 102 10.00 -2.23 4.51
N GLY A 103 9.62 -3.28 3.78
CA GLY A 103 10.05 -4.65 4.02
C GLY A 103 11.55 -4.87 3.76
N LEU A 104 12.10 -4.30 2.68
CA LEU A 104 13.53 -4.40 2.32
C LEU A 104 14.44 -3.76 3.37
N ILE A 105 14.09 -2.59 3.88
CA ILE A 105 14.89 -1.91 4.90
C ILE A 105 14.79 -2.66 6.24
N THR A 106 13.61 -3.17 6.58
CA THR A 106 13.36 -3.79 7.89
C THR A 106 13.78 -5.26 7.98
N MET A 107 13.88 -6.00 6.86
CA MET A 107 14.14 -7.45 6.90
C MET A 107 15.46 -7.82 7.57
N ARG A 108 16.47 -6.96 7.50
CA ARG A 108 17.82 -7.25 8.02
C ARG A 108 17.87 -7.21 9.54
N LYS A 109 17.12 -6.27 10.15
CA LYS A 109 17.05 -6.10 11.60
C LYS A 109 15.68 -5.53 11.94
N LYS A 110 14.92 -6.19 12.80
CA LYS A 110 13.58 -5.78 13.19
C LYS A 110 13.60 -5.01 14.52
N ASN A 111 14.12 -3.78 14.50
CA ASN A 111 14.11 -2.89 15.66
C ASN A 111 13.43 -1.56 15.30
N LEU A 112 13.15 -0.72 16.30
CA LEU A 112 12.42 0.52 16.08
C LEU A 112 13.08 1.45 15.05
N PRO A 113 14.41 1.69 15.07
CA PRO A 113 15.06 2.53 14.07
C PRO A 113 14.88 2.04 12.62
N THR A 114 15.03 0.74 12.35
CA THR A 114 14.88 0.21 10.99
C THR A 114 13.43 0.19 10.53
N VAL A 115 12.48 -0.07 11.43
CA VAL A 115 11.04 0.03 11.13
C VAL A 115 10.68 1.46 10.76
N LEU A 116 11.13 2.45 11.54
CA LEU A 116 10.91 3.88 11.25
C LEU A 116 11.53 4.29 9.92
N ALA A 117 12.80 3.94 9.69
CA ALA A 117 13.50 4.22 8.44
C ALA A 117 12.80 3.55 7.25
N GLY A 118 12.36 2.30 7.41
CA GLY A 118 11.66 1.54 6.37
C GLY A 118 10.31 2.14 6.01
N LEU A 119 9.49 2.48 7.00
CA LEU A 119 8.19 3.10 6.75
C LEU A 119 8.35 4.50 6.15
N PHE A 120 9.26 5.31 6.69
CA PHE A 120 9.54 6.65 6.17
C PHE A 120 10.01 6.61 4.71
N THR A 121 11.06 5.86 4.43
CA THR A 121 11.59 5.72 3.06
C THR A 121 10.56 5.09 2.13
N GLY A 122 9.74 4.17 2.64
CA GLY A 122 8.72 3.49 1.87
C GLY A 122 7.64 4.44 1.35
N PHE A 123 7.09 5.33 2.18
CA PHE A 123 6.08 6.26 1.67
C PHE A 123 6.68 7.37 0.81
N ILE A 124 7.93 7.76 1.04
CA ILE A 124 8.64 8.67 0.13
C ILE A 124 8.82 8.01 -1.24
N ALA A 125 9.23 6.74 -1.28
CA ALA A 125 9.34 5.99 -2.53
C ALA A 125 7.99 5.84 -3.24
N MET A 126 6.90 5.59 -2.49
CA MET A 126 5.53 5.60 -3.03
C MET A 126 5.18 6.95 -3.66
N ALA A 127 5.43 8.05 -2.94
CA ALA A 127 5.13 9.39 -3.44
C ALA A 127 5.91 9.72 -4.72
N LEU A 128 7.19 9.32 -4.79
CA LEU A 128 8.03 9.53 -5.97
C LEU A 128 7.63 8.66 -7.15
N ILE A 129 7.35 7.36 -6.95
CA ILE A 129 6.94 6.48 -8.06
C ILE A 129 5.56 6.88 -8.60
N MET A 130 4.71 7.49 -7.77
CA MET A 130 3.41 7.98 -8.20
C MET A 130 3.49 9.17 -9.17
N ILE A 131 4.60 9.89 -9.25
CA ILE A 131 4.77 10.97 -10.24
C ILE A 131 4.71 10.42 -11.67
N PRO A 132 5.63 9.53 -12.13
CA PRO A 132 5.58 9.01 -13.50
C PRO A 132 4.35 8.14 -13.75
N ILE A 133 3.87 7.40 -12.75
CA ILE A 133 2.66 6.58 -12.90
C ILE A 133 1.43 7.44 -13.15
N ASN A 134 1.28 8.57 -12.43
CA ASN A 134 0.13 9.46 -12.62
C ASN A 134 0.28 10.37 -13.85
N LEU A 135 1.49 10.65 -14.34
CA LEU A 135 1.67 11.24 -15.67
C LEU A 135 1.03 10.41 -16.77
N TRP A 136 1.10 9.08 -16.63
CA TRP A 136 0.50 8.14 -17.58
C TRP A 136 -0.96 7.83 -17.29
N SER A 137 -1.34 7.63 -16.02
CA SER A 137 -2.68 7.14 -15.67
C SER A 137 -3.76 8.23 -15.61
N VAL A 138 -3.42 9.47 -15.23
CA VAL A 138 -4.41 10.55 -15.07
C VAL A 138 -5.08 10.93 -16.39
N PRO A 139 -4.37 11.04 -17.54
CA PRO A 139 -5.01 11.22 -18.84
C PRO A 139 -6.01 10.10 -19.19
N LEU A 140 -5.82 8.89 -18.66
CA LEU A 140 -6.73 7.76 -18.86
C LEU A 140 -7.95 7.82 -17.93
N PHE A 141 -7.78 8.31 -16.70
CA PHE A 141 -8.90 8.55 -15.77
C PHE A 141 -9.78 9.73 -16.18
N SER A 142 -9.16 10.79 -16.72
CA SER A 142 -9.84 12.01 -17.11
C SER A 142 -9.29 12.48 -18.46
N PRO A 143 -9.98 12.14 -19.57
CA PRO A 143 -9.53 12.45 -20.93
C PRO A 143 -9.27 13.94 -21.21
N ASN A 144 -9.80 14.85 -20.37
CA ASN A 144 -9.46 16.26 -20.46
C ASN A 144 -7.95 16.51 -20.26
N PHE A 145 -7.29 15.78 -19.35
CA PHE A 145 -5.84 15.88 -19.15
C PHE A 145 -5.02 15.29 -20.31
N ALA A 146 -5.64 14.57 -21.26
CA ALA A 146 -4.97 14.08 -22.46
C ALA A 146 -4.79 15.17 -23.53
N LYS A 147 -5.52 16.29 -23.42
CA LYS A 147 -5.43 17.40 -24.38
C LYS A 147 -4.09 18.14 -24.24
N PRO A 148 -3.41 18.49 -25.34
CA PRO A 148 -2.11 19.18 -25.30
C PRO A 148 -2.14 20.47 -24.47
N GLU A 149 -3.22 21.26 -24.56
CA GLU A 149 -3.42 22.50 -23.81
C GLU A 149 -3.53 22.29 -22.29
N MET A 150 -3.86 21.07 -21.83
CA MET A 150 -4.00 20.72 -20.42
C MET A 150 -2.71 20.21 -19.78
N LYS A 151 -1.60 20.17 -20.51
CA LYS A 151 -0.31 19.64 -20.02
C LYS A 151 0.17 20.35 -18.75
N GLN A 152 0.04 21.68 -18.67
CA GLN A 152 0.42 22.42 -17.47
C GLN A 152 -0.49 22.09 -16.28
N ALA A 153 -1.80 21.98 -16.50
CA ALA A 153 -2.75 21.58 -15.48
C ALA A 153 -2.50 20.16 -14.95
N LEU A 154 -2.04 19.23 -15.82
CA LEU A 154 -1.63 17.89 -15.40
C LEU A 154 -0.42 17.94 -14.45
N TYR A 155 0.61 18.73 -14.79
CA TYR A 155 1.77 18.90 -13.92
C TYR A 155 1.40 19.55 -12.59
N ASP A 156 0.53 20.56 -12.61
CA ASP A 156 0.01 21.18 -11.41
C ASP A 156 -0.79 20.19 -10.55
N TYR A 157 -1.65 19.37 -11.16
CA TYR A 157 -2.34 18.30 -10.47
C TYR A 157 -1.35 17.33 -9.80
N ILE A 158 -0.32 16.88 -10.52
CA ILE A 158 0.64 15.92 -9.98
C ILE A 158 1.42 16.50 -8.80
N LEU A 159 1.95 17.71 -8.95
CA LEU A 159 2.83 18.31 -7.94
C LEU A 159 2.06 18.91 -6.76
N LYS A 160 0.89 19.51 -6.99
CA LYS A 160 0.14 20.26 -5.97
C LYS A 160 -0.97 19.43 -5.32
N ILE A 161 -1.46 18.37 -5.97
CA ILE A 161 -2.54 17.52 -5.46
C ILE A 161 -2.05 16.10 -5.19
N ASN A 162 -1.56 15.39 -6.23
CA ASN A 162 -1.24 13.97 -6.13
C ASN A 162 -0.05 13.69 -5.21
N LEU A 163 1.04 14.45 -5.33
CA LEU A 163 2.24 14.27 -4.53
C LEU A 163 1.96 14.54 -3.04
N PRO A 164 1.36 15.69 -2.64
CA PRO A 164 0.96 15.92 -1.25
C PRO A 164 -0.01 14.87 -0.72
N PHE A 165 -0.97 14.45 -1.53
CA PHE A 165 -1.91 13.38 -1.15
C PHE A 165 -1.19 12.08 -0.79
N ASN A 166 -0.24 11.63 -1.63
CA ASN A 166 0.50 10.39 -1.36
C ASN A 166 1.38 10.50 -0.11
N LEU A 167 1.97 11.67 0.15
CA LEU A 167 2.73 11.92 1.38
C LEU A 167 1.83 11.87 2.63
N ILE A 168 0.63 12.44 2.57
CA ILE A 168 -0.36 12.39 3.66
C ILE A 168 -0.83 10.95 3.89
N LYS A 169 -1.25 10.25 2.82
CA LYS A 169 -1.68 8.84 2.88
C LYS A 169 -0.59 7.97 3.51
N GLY A 170 0.64 8.13 3.04
CA GLY A 170 1.81 7.45 3.54
C GLY A 170 2.13 7.72 5.01
N SER A 171 2.00 8.98 5.44
CA SER A 171 2.24 9.39 6.83
C SER A 171 1.20 8.79 7.78
N ILE A 172 -0.07 8.76 7.37
CA ILE A 172 -1.15 8.14 8.14
C ILE A 172 -0.93 6.63 8.23
N GLY A 173 -0.64 5.97 7.11
CA GLY A 173 -0.33 4.54 7.06
C GLY A 173 0.86 4.17 7.96
N THR A 174 1.92 4.98 7.94
CA THR A 174 3.10 4.83 8.82
C THR A 174 2.72 4.95 10.29
N THR A 175 2.02 6.03 10.65
CA THR A 175 1.67 6.34 12.05
C THR A 175 0.81 5.24 12.65
N VAL A 176 -0.26 4.82 11.97
CA VAL A 176 -1.15 3.78 12.46
C VAL A 176 -0.46 2.42 12.54
N THR A 177 0.37 2.09 11.54
CA THR A 177 1.15 0.84 11.55
C THR A 177 2.11 0.79 12.74
N LEU A 178 2.79 1.89 13.07
CA LEU A 178 3.68 1.95 14.24
C LEU A 178 2.92 1.74 15.56
N ILE A 179 1.73 2.34 15.70
CA ILE A 179 0.89 2.14 16.89
C ILE A 179 0.49 0.67 17.03
N ILE A 180 0.10 0.02 15.93
CA ILE A 180 -0.26 -1.40 15.94
C ILE A 180 0.95 -2.26 16.30
N LEU A 181 2.10 -2.07 15.65
CA LEU A 181 3.31 -2.86 15.90
C LEU A 181 3.82 -2.72 17.35
N THR A 182 3.77 -1.51 17.91
CA THR A 182 4.16 -1.27 19.30
C THR A 182 3.18 -1.91 20.29
N THR A 183 1.88 -1.88 20.00
CA THR A 183 0.84 -2.54 20.80
C THR A 183 0.99 -4.06 20.78
N LEU A 184 1.27 -4.66 19.61
CA LEU A 184 1.51 -6.09 19.47
C LEU A 184 2.74 -6.54 20.25
N LYS A 185 3.84 -5.76 20.19
CA LYS A 185 5.07 -6.06 20.93
C LYS A 185 4.85 -6.07 22.45
N LYS A 186 4.04 -5.15 22.99
CA LYS A 186 3.71 -5.09 24.43
C LYS A 186 2.97 -6.33 24.93
N ARG A 187 2.22 -7.04 24.06
CA ARG A 187 1.40 -8.20 24.44
C ARG A 187 2.14 -9.55 24.44
N LYS A 188 3.46 -9.60 24.21
CA LYS A 188 4.26 -10.85 24.15
C LYS A 188 3.64 -11.95 23.26
N ILE A 189 3.06 -11.60 22.10
CA ILE A 189 2.54 -12.59 21.12
C ILE A 189 3.62 -12.91 20.06
N THR A 190 4.89 -13.03 20.45
CA THR A 190 6.02 -13.38 19.58
C THR A 190 6.97 -14.32 20.30
#